data_AF-A0A2K3NU18-F1
#
_entry.id   AF-A0A2K3NU18-F1
#
_cell.length_a   1.000
_cell.length_b   1.000
_cell.length_c   1.000
_cell.angle_alpha   90.00
_cell.angle_beta   90.00
_cell.angle_gamma   90.00
#
_symmetry.space_group_name_H-M   'P 1'
#
loop_
_entity.id
_entity.type
_entity.pdbx_description
1 polymer ?
#
loop_
_entity_poly.entity_id
_entity_poly.type
_entity_poly.pdbx_seq_one_letter_code
_entity_poly.pdbx_strand_id
1 'polypeptide(L)'
;MFKPFLFHNAFRLSTTTLHHSSFQFSLRFLTTSPSHPFAVSYLIDKFGFSSEFAFKASKTLHFKTSKNPDSVLNVFTTYGFTDSDIQNIIRREPWLLSCNPRFMRSSLNNRVIPVYKLGVCDSSIAKIICSHIIFCKPRVFEEMVEELKNMGFDPSKIYFGDALLAKLGLSKSKWDAKIDTFKKWGWSEETILEAIRKQPKCMLASTDKINRVMQFWVNDLGWDSSYLAKGPGMFSYALEKRIVPRAMVVICLQTKGLRSESASLLSPFYVSEKVFLERFVLCFKEEETAHLLNLYRTMMKVGDEKVLPGLVD
;
A
#
# COMPACT_ATOMS: atom_id res chain seq x y z
N MET A 1 -12.67 25.93 24.58
CA MET A 1 -12.40 26.45 23.23
C MET A 1 -11.12 25.77 22.74
N PHE A 2 -11.21 24.81 21.81
CA PHE A 2 -10.02 24.12 21.30
C PHE A 2 -9.28 25.05 20.33
N LYS A 3 -7.97 25.24 20.50
CA LYS A 3 -7.14 25.86 19.46
C LYS A 3 -7.20 24.95 18.21
N PRO A 4 -7.43 25.49 17.00
CA PRO A 4 -7.36 24.69 15.78
C PRO A 4 -5.98 24.02 15.69
N PHE A 5 -5.95 22.71 15.45
CA PHE A 5 -4.71 22.05 15.04
C PHE A 5 -4.42 22.51 13.62
N LEU A 6 -3.18 22.86 13.29
CA LEU A 6 -2.82 23.19 11.91
C LEU A 6 -2.09 22.00 11.32
N PHE A 7 -2.74 21.28 10.40
CA PHE A 7 -2.10 20.23 9.60
C PHE A 7 -1.32 20.92 8.46
N HIS A 8 -0.10 21.38 8.76
CA HIS A 8 0.72 22.08 7.78
C HIS A 8 1.41 21.12 6.80
N ASN A 9 0.82 20.95 5.61
CA ASN A 9 1.37 20.23 4.45
C ASN A 9 1.18 18.69 4.42
N ALA A 10 0.12 18.18 5.05
CA ALA A 10 -0.22 16.75 5.10
C ALA A 10 -0.32 16.04 3.74
N PHE A 11 -0.60 16.81 2.69
CA PHE A 11 -0.95 16.28 1.38
C PHE A 11 -0.02 16.73 0.24
N ARG A 12 1.08 17.47 0.51
CA ARG A 12 1.99 17.99 -0.54
C ARG A 12 2.87 16.92 -1.23
N LEU A 13 2.99 15.70 -0.69
CA LEU A 13 3.80 14.64 -1.28
C LEU A 13 3.07 13.29 -1.24
N SER A 14 2.32 12.96 -2.29
CA SER A 14 2.15 11.58 -2.77
C SER A 14 1.39 11.56 -4.10
N THR A 15 2.15 11.61 -5.20
CA THR A 15 1.74 11.15 -6.54
C THR A 15 2.10 9.67 -6.75
N THR A 16 2.51 8.95 -5.70
CA THR A 16 2.60 7.50 -5.80
C THR A 16 1.19 6.93 -5.87
N THR A 17 0.85 6.45 -7.05
CA THR A 17 -0.28 5.56 -7.30
C THR A 17 -0.23 4.45 -6.25
N LEU A 18 -1.08 4.58 -5.22
CA LEU A 18 -1.46 3.43 -4.42
C LEU A 18 -2.18 2.51 -5.41
N HIS A 19 -1.47 1.51 -5.93
CA HIS A 19 -2.14 0.29 -6.35
C HIS A 19 -2.84 -0.22 -5.10
N HIS A 20 -4.09 0.20 -4.93
CA HIS A 20 -5.03 -0.45 -4.06
C HIS A 20 -5.09 -1.89 -4.55
N SER A 21 -4.46 -2.80 -3.82
CA SER A 21 -5.09 -4.09 -3.67
C SER A 21 -6.43 -3.76 -3.05
N SER A 22 -7.48 -3.95 -3.82
CA SER A 22 -8.85 -3.97 -3.35
C SER A 22 -8.93 -5.10 -2.32
N PHE A 23 -8.53 -4.82 -1.08
CA PHE A 23 -9.12 -5.45 0.08
C PHE A 23 -10.57 -5.01 0.07
N GLN A 24 -11.37 -5.68 -0.77
CA GLN A 24 -12.81 -5.75 -0.62
C GLN A 24 -13.04 -6.47 0.70
N PHE A 25 -12.96 -5.74 1.81
CA PHE A 25 -13.79 -6.10 2.93
C PHE A 25 -15.22 -5.90 2.45
N SER A 26 -16.02 -6.97 2.50
CA SER A 26 -17.42 -6.94 2.09
C SER A 26 -18.13 -5.83 2.85
N LEU A 27 -18.33 -4.69 2.18
CA LEU A 27 -19.24 -3.65 2.59
C LEU A 27 -20.65 -4.24 2.47
N ARG A 28 -21.10 -4.96 3.50
CA ARG A 28 -22.51 -5.35 3.65
C ARG A 28 -23.45 -4.14 3.84
N PHE A 29 -23.00 -2.92 3.54
CA PHE A 29 -23.80 -1.70 3.65
C PHE A 29 -23.66 -0.69 2.49
N LEU A 30 -23.00 -1.03 1.36
CA LEU A 30 -23.12 -0.20 0.15
C LEU A 30 -23.90 -0.98 -0.91
N THR A 31 -25.23 -0.85 -0.84
CA THR A 31 -26.07 -1.12 -2.00
C THR A 31 -25.64 -0.17 -3.11
N THR A 32 -25.28 -0.70 -4.27
CA THR A 32 -25.03 0.11 -5.47
C THR A 32 -26.33 0.79 -5.86
N SER A 33 -26.56 1.98 -5.32
CA SER A 33 -27.71 2.81 -5.64
C SER A 33 -27.41 3.62 -6.90
N PRO A 34 -28.42 3.97 -7.70
CA PRO A 34 -28.22 4.83 -8.87
C PRO A 34 -27.60 6.17 -8.48
N SER A 35 -26.74 6.69 -9.35
CA SER A 35 -26.06 7.99 -9.17
C SER A 35 -27.06 9.10 -8.84
N HIS A 36 -26.84 9.84 -7.76
CA HIS A 36 -27.69 10.98 -7.41
C HIS A 36 -27.24 12.24 -8.19
N PRO A 37 -28.11 12.85 -9.02
CA PRO A 37 -27.75 14.03 -9.83
C PRO A 37 -27.15 15.16 -9.00
N PHE A 38 -27.67 15.38 -7.79
CA PHE A 38 -27.16 16.40 -6.87
C PHE A 38 -25.72 16.14 -6.41
N ALA A 39 -25.35 14.89 -6.13
CA ALA A 39 -23.99 14.58 -5.68
C ALA A 39 -22.96 14.82 -6.80
N VAL A 40 -23.36 14.58 -8.06
CA VAL A 40 -22.52 14.89 -9.24
C VAL A 40 -22.31 16.40 -9.36
N SER A 41 -23.39 17.19 -9.36
CA SER A 41 -23.26 18.65 -9.46
C SER A 41 -22.48 19.22 -8.28
N TYR A 42 -22.74 18.75 -7.05
CA TYR A 42 -21.99 19.18 -5.87
C TYR A 42 -20.48 18.97 -6.01
N LEU A 43 -20.03 17.83 -6.53
CA LEU A 43 -18.60 17.54 -6.71
C LEU A 43 -17.95 18.43 -7.78
N ILE A 44 -18.69 18.74 -8.86
CA ILE A 44 -18.21 19.64 -9.92
C ILE A 44 -18.14 21.07 -9.40
N ASP A 45 -19.24 21.58 -8.86
CA ASP A 45 -19.39 22.98 -8.46
C ASP A 45 -18.50 23.33 -7.25
N LYS A 46 -18.38 22.42 -6.28
CA LYS A 46 -17.63 22.68 -5.03
C LYS A 46 -16.14 22.41 -5.16
N PHE A 47 -15.73 21.41 -5.93
CA PHE A 47 -14.34 20.95 -5.99
C PHE A 47 -13.68 21.09 -7.38
N GLY A 48 -14.42 21.50 -8.40
CA GLY A 48 -13.92 21.61 -9.77
C GLY A 48 -13.50 20.26 -10.37
N PHE A 49 -14.11 19.15 -9.94
CA PHE A 49 -13.81 17.84 -10.50
C PHE A 49 -14.43 17.65 -11.89
N SER A 50 -13.82 16.79 -12.72
CA SER A 50 -14.37 16.46 -14.03
C SER A 50 -15.70 15.72 -13.90
N SER A 51 -16.58 15.89 -14.89
CA SER A 51 -17.87 15.21 -14.92
C SER A 51 -17.75 13.68 -14.84
N GLU A 52 -16.73 13.11 -15.48
CA GLU A 52 -16.44 11.67 -15.43
C GLU A 52 -16.10 11.19 -14.01
N PHE A 53 -15.18 11.89 -13.33
CA PHE A 53 -14.82 11.57 -11.95
C PHE A 53 -16.04 11.75 -11.03
N ALA A 54 -16.76 12.87 -11.17
CA ALA A 54 -17.90 13.19 -10.33
C ALA A 54 -19.02 12.15 -10.46
N PHE A 55 -19.31 11.70 -11.69
CA PHE A 55 -20.25 10.62 -11.95
C PHE A 55 -19.83 9.32 -11.28
N LYS A 56 -18.56 8.91 -11.44
CA LYS A 56 -18.04 7.68 -10.82
C LYS A 56 -18.09 7.74 -9.29
N ALA A 57 -17.63 8.85 -8.71
CA ALA A 57 -17.61 9.08 -7.27
C ALA A 57 -19.04 9.12 -6.68
N SER A 58 -20.02 9.71 -7.39
CA SER A 58 -21.40 9.82 -6.90
C SER A 58 -22.06 8.50 -6.54
N LYS A 59 -21.59 7.37 -7.11
CA LYS A 59 -22.09 6.03 -6.82
C LYS A 59 -21.84 5.59 -5.38
N THR A 60 -20.88 6.19 -4.68
CA THR A 60 -20.57 5.92 -3.26
C THR A 60 -21.13 6.99 -2.32
N LEU A 61 -21.88 7.97 -2.86
CA LEU A 61 -22.41 9.10 -2.11
C LEU A 61 -23.91 8.96 -1.87
N HIS A 62 -24.32 9.27 -0.64
CA HIS A 62 -25.70 9.10 -0.19
C HIS A 62 -26.27 10.38 0.42
N PHE A 63 -26.10 11.51 -0.26
CA PHE A 63 -26.71 12.78 0.12
C PHE A 63 -27.48 13.43 -1.04
N LYS A 64 -28.60 14.08 -0.70
CA LYS A 64 -29.49 14.77 -1.65
C LYS A 64 -29.39 16.29 -1.55
N THR A 65 -28.71 16.80 -0.53
CA THR A 65 -28.55 18.23 -0.25
C THR A 65 -27.13 18.51 0.22
N SER A 66 -26.70 19.78 0.20
CA SER A 66 -25.35 20.16 0.62
C SER A 66 -25.16 20.13 2.14
N LYS A 67 -26.24 20.06 2.92
CA LYS A 67 -26.21 20.17 4.39
C LYS A 67 -25.25 19.18 5.06
N ASN A 68 -25.30 17.89 4.69
CA ASN A 68 -24.40 16.89 5.25
C ASN A 68 -22.93 17.07 4.81
N PRO A 69 -22.62 17.08 3.49
CA PRO A 69 -21.24 17.24 3.06
C PRO A 69 -20.63 18.55 3.54
N ASP A 70 -21.34 19.68 3.50
CA ASP A 70 -20.84 20.97 4.03
C ASP A 70 -20.53 20.89 5.53
N SER A 71 -21.35 20.18 6.30
CA SER A 71 -21.09 19.94 7.73
C SER A 71 -19.84 19.09 7.94
N VAL A 72 -19.58 18.08 7.11
CA VAL A 72 -18.35 17.28 7.15
C VAL A 72 -17.14 18.15 6.80
N LEU A 73 -17.21 18.96 5.75
CA LEU A 73 -16.13 19.87 5.35
C LEU A 73 -15.81 20.87 6.46
N ASN A 74 -16.84 21.46 7.09
CA ASN A 74 -16.66 22.37 8.21
C ASN A 74 -15.97 21.70 9.41
N VAL A 75 -16.17 20.39 9.63
CA VAL A 75 -15.37 19.65 10.63
C VAL A 75 -13.90 19.74 10.28
N PHE A 76 -13.49 19.36 9.06
CA PHE A 76 -12.08 19.46 8.65
C PHE A 76 -11.52 20.89 8.77
N THR A 77 -12.25 21.91 8.31
CA THR A 77 -11.83 23.32 8.46
C THR A 77 -11.66 23.71 9.93
N THR A 78 -12.55 23.27 10.83
CA THR A 78 -12.43 23.52 12.29
C THR A 78 -11.15 22.90 12.87
N TYR A 79 -10.69 21.79 12.31
CA TYR A 79 -9.43 21.14 12.66
C TYR A 79 -8.24 21.62 11.82
N GLY A 80 -8.36 22.78 11.15
CA GLY A 80 -7.28 23.48 10.45
C GLY A 80 -6.71 22.78 9.22
N PHE A 81 -7.49 21.90 8.57
CA PHE A 81 -7.18 21.44 7.23
C PHE A 81 -7.45 22.56 6.22
N THR A 82 -6.54 22.76 5.26
CA THR A 82 -6.72 23.74 4.19
C THR A 82 -7.68 23.22 3.12
N ASP A 83 -8.23 24.11 2.29
CA ASP A 83 -9.10 23.71 1.17
C ASP A 83 -8.39 22.73 0.21
N SER A 84 -7.08 22.89 0.01
CA SER A 84 -6.25 21.97 -0.78
C SER A 84 -6.15 20.58 -0.13
N ASP A 85 -5.97 20.52 1.19
CA ASP A 85 -5.94 19.25 1.93
C ASP A 85 -7.28 18.53 1.80
N ILE A 86 -8.38 19.27 2.03
CA ILE A 86 -9.74 18.77 1.90
C ILE A 86 -10.01 18.26 0.48
N GLN A 87 -9.65 19.03 -0.55
CA GLN A 87 -9.83 18.61 -1.95
C GLN A 87 -9.06 17.31 -2.24
N ASN A 88 -7.84 17.17 -1.73
CA ASN A 88 -7.05 15.94 -1.90
C ASN A 88 -7.65 14.74 -1.15
N ILE A 89 -8.17 14.94 0.07
CA ILE A 89 -8.87 13.92 0.84
C ILE A 89 -10.12 13.45 0.07
N ILE A 90 -10.97 14.38 -0.36
CA ILE A 90 -12.23 14.04 -1.05
C ILE A 90 -11.97 13.43 -2.44
N ARG A 91 -10.91 13.85 -3.15
CA ARG A 91 -10.52 13.22 -4.41
C ARG A 91 -10.14 11.75 -4.23
N ARG A 92 -9.51 11.41 -3.11
CA ARG A 92 -9.14 10.02 -2.79
C ARG A 92 -10.33 9.23 -2.26
N GLU A 93 -11.08 9.80 -1.33
CA GLU A 93 -12.15 9.12 -0.61
C GLU A 93 -13.45 9.95 -0.59
N PRO A 94 -14.19 10.00 -1.71
CA PRO A 94 -15.43 10.79 -1.80
C PRO A 94 -16.47 10.42 -0.75
N TRP A 95 -16.54 9.15 -0.34
CA TRP A 95 -17.52 8.63 0.62
C TRP A 95 -17.48 9.35 1.98
N LEU A 96 -16.37 10.01 2.33
CA LEU A 96 -16.26 10.83 3.54
C LEU A 96 -17.34 11.93 3.60
N LEU A 97 -17.77 12.46 2.44
CA LEU A 97 -18.85 13.45 2.34
C LEU A 97 -20.22 12.92 2.82
N SER A 98 -20.38 11.59 2.83
CA SER A 98 -21.59 10.93 3.32
C SER A 98 -21.48 10.49 4.78
N CYS A 99 -20.31 10.67 5.42
CA CYS A 99 -20.16 10.37 6.84
C CYS A 99 -21.00 11.28 7.72
N ASN A 100 -21.37 10.78 8.89
CA ASN A 100 -21.99 11.61 9.92
C ASN A 100 -20.95 12.62 10.46
N PRO A 101 -21.22 13.93 10.45
CA PRO A 101 -20.26 14.94 10.93
C PRO A 101 -19.86 14.77 12.39
N ARG A 102 -20.77 14.30 13.26
CA ARG A 102 -20.45 14.01 14.68
C ARG A 102 -19.50 12.84 14.81
N PHE A 103 -19.71 11.81 13.99
CA PHE A 103 -18.79 10.68 13.91
C PHE A 103 -17.41 11.14 13.42
N MET A 104 -17.34 11.94 12.35
CA MET A 104 -16.08 12.49 11.84
C MET A 104 -15.32 13.27 12.92
N ARG A 105 -16.01 14.15 13.63
CA ARG A 105 -15.45 14.91 14.75
C ARG A 105 -14.92 14.01 15.86
N SER A 106 -15.70 13.02 16.28
CA SER A 106 -15.27 12.01 17.26
C SER A 106 -14.01 11.27 16.78
N SER A 107 -13.96 10.95 15.47
CA SER A 107 -12.84 10.24 14.89
C SER A 107 -11.55 11.04 14.83
N LEU A 108 -11.64 12.33 14.52
CA LEU A 108 -10.48 13.22 14.57
C LEU A 108 -9.97 13.38 16.01
N ASN A 109 -10.87 13.58 16.98
CA ASN A 109 -10.51 13.76 18.40
C ASN A 109 -9.87 12.53 19.03
N ASN A 110 -10.44 11.35 18.80
CA ASN A 110 -10.08 10.15 19.56
C ASN A 110 -9.05 9.27 18.85
N ARG A 111 -8.69 9.56 17.59
CA ARG A 111 -7.73 8.76 16.83
C ARG A 111 -6.67 9.63 16.18
N VAL A 112 -7.07 10.56 15.31
CA VAL A 112 -6.13 11.33 14.48
C VAL A 112 -5.29 12.31 15.31
N ILE A 113 -5.91 13.09 16.19
CA ILE A 113 -5.18 14.06 17.02
C ILE A 113 -4.20 13.38 17.98
N PRO A 114 -4.56 12.31 18.70
CA PRO A 114 -3.61 11.59 19.56
C PRO A 114 -2.36 11.14 18.81
N VAL A 115 -2.50 10.51 17.64
CA VAL A 115 -1.32 10.06 16.88
C VAL A 115 -0.54 11.20 16.25
N TYR A 116 -1.21 12.28 15.83
CA TYR A 116 -0.53 13.49 15.40
C TYR A 116 0.35 14.07 16.52
N LYS A 117 -0.15 14.10 17.77
CA LYS A 117 0.63 14.54 18.94
C LYS A 117 1.81 13.62 19.28
N LEU A 118 1.78 12.35 18.84
CA LEU A 118 2.92 11.43 18.93
C LEU A 118 3.99 11.71 17.86
N GLY A 119 3.83 12.76 17.05
CA GLY A 119 4.77 13.13 16.00
C GLY A 119 4.55 12.38 14.69
N VAL A 120 3.40 11.71 14.50
CA VAL A 120 3.10 11.01 13.25
C VAL A 120 3.11 11.98 12.09
N CYS A 121 3.89 11.64 11.06
CA CYS A 121 4.06 12.53 9.94
C CYS A 121 2.74 12.73 9.18
N ASP A 122 2.65 13.92 8.63
CA ASP A 122 1.55 14.50 7.90
C ASP A 122 0.99 13.57 6.78
N SER A 123 1.88 12.88 6.05
CA SER A 123 1.49 11.88 5.04
C SER A 123 0.85 10.60 5.62
N SER A 124 1.24 10.19 6.83
CA SER A 124 0.64 9.06 7.53
C SER A 124 -0.72 9.43 8.11
N ILE A 125 -0.88 10.66 8.59
CA ILE A 125 -2.19 11.20 9.01
C ILE A 125 -3.18 11.19 7.84
N ALA A 126 -2.75 11.66 6.67
CA ALA A 126 -3.54 11.62 5.46
C ALA A 126 -4.04 10.19 5.15
N LYS A 127 -3.14 9.20 5.21
CA LYS A 127 -3.48 7.78 5.02
C LYS A 127 -4.48 7.27 6.06
N ILE A 128 -4.33 7.65 7.33
CA ILE A 128 -5.24 7.24 8.42
C ILE A 128 -6.64 7.80 8.17
N ILE A 129 -6.77 9.09 7.84
CA ILE A 129 -8.05 9.75 7.55
C ILE A 129 -8.73 9.12 6.33
N CYS A 130 -7.96 8.86 5.27
CA CYS A 130 -8.43 8.26 4.04
C CYS A 130 -8.63 6.73 4.14
N SER A 131 -8.60 6.15 5.34
CA SER A 131 -8.74 4.70 5.51
C SER A 131 -9.89 4.36 6.43
N HIS A 132 -10.30 3.10 6.42
CA HIS A 132 -11.30 2.60 7.34
C HIS A 132 -10.85 2.61 8.82
N ILE A 133 -9.62 3.04 9.14
CA ILE A 133 -9.11 3.19 10.52
C ILE A 133 -10.03 4.13 11.33
N ILE A 134 -10.63 5.12 10.68
CA ILE A 134 -11.56 6.04 11.36
C ILE A 134 -12.80 5.31 11.93
N PHE A 135 -13.10 4.09 11.48
CA PHE A 135 -14.20 3.26 11.97
C PHE A 135 -13.82 2.30 13.09
N CYS A 136 -12.53 2.10 13.38
CA CYS A 136 -12.10 1.26 14.50
C CYS A 136 -12.62 1.81 15.83
N LYS A 137 -12.90 0.98 16.83
CA LYS A 137 -13.16 1.49 18.18
C LYS A 137 -11.91 2.24 18.69
N PRO A 138 -12.03 3.41 19.35
CA PRO A 138 -10.88 4.17 19.84
C PRO A 138 -9.87 3.32 20.62
N ARG A 139 -10.37 2.49 21.56
CA ARG A 139 -9.56 1.55 22.32
C ARG A 139 -8.73 0.58 21.44
N VAL A 140 -9.34 0.01 20.40
CA VAL A 140 -8.63 -0.90 19.48
C VAL A 140 -7.55 -0.15 18.70
N PHE A 141 -7.81 1.10 18.35
CA PHE A 141 -6.82 1.94 17.68
C PHE A 141 -5.63 2.28 18.60
N GLU A 142 -5.91 2.63 19.85
CA GLU A 142 -4.87 2.86 20.87
C GLU A 142 -4.02 1.61 21.13
N GLU A 143 -4.65 0.44 21.28
CA GLU A 143 -3.95 -0.84 21.42
C GLU A 143 -3.03 -1.14 20.23
N MET A 144 -3.47 -0.87 18.98
CA MET A 144 -2.62 -1.01 17.79
C MET A 144 -1.44 -0.04 17.78
N VAL A 145 -1.65 1.21 18.19
CA VAL A 145 -0.59 2.23 18.27
C VAL A 145 0.49 1.79 19.27
N GLU A 146 0.08 1.29 20.45
CA GLU A 146 1.03 0.85 21.46
C GLU A 146 1.75 -0.44 21.05
N GLU A 147 1.04 -1.38 20.41
CA GLU A 147 1.66 -2.60 19.87
C GLU A 147 2.76 -2.24 18.86
N LEU A 148 2.51 -1.31 17.93
CA LEU A 148 3.52 -0.90 16.95
C LEU A 148 4.72 -0.21 17.60
N LYS A 149 4.50 0.61 18.64
CA LYS A 149 5.60 1.20 19.41
C LYS A 149 6.45 0.12 20.09
N ASN A 150 5.80 -0.88 20.70
CA ASN A 150 6.49 -2.02 21.32
C ASN A 150 7.25 -2.88 20.30
N MET A 151 6.78 -2.93 19.05
CA MET A 151 7.50 -3.55 17.94
C MET A 151 8.66 -2.71 17.40
N GLY A 152 8.94 -1.54 18.00
CA GLY A 152 10.04 -0.66 17.61
C GLY A 152 9.76 0.26 16.42
N PHE A 153 8.48 0.50 16.09
CA PHE A 153 8.15 1.53 15.10
C PHE A 153 8.27 2.93 15.69
N ASP A 154 8.97 3.80 14.96
CA ASP A 154 9.02 5.24 15.23
C ASP A 154 7.81 5.94 14.58
N PRO A 155 6.89 6.54 15.37
CA PRO A 155 5.72 7.24 14.85
C PRO A 155 6.06 8.34 13.85
N SER A 156 7.22 8.98 13.96
CA SER A 156 7.65 10.06 13.07
C SER A 156 8.00 9.60 11.65
N LYS A 157 8.22 8.30 11.45
CA LYS A 157 8.58 7.74 10.14
C LYS A 157 7.35 7.40 9.33
N ILE A 158 7.49 7.52 8.00
CA ILE A 158 6.42 7.22 7.03
C ILE A 158 5.91 5.77 7.12
N TYR A 159 6.73 4.83 7.59
CA TYR A 159 6.36 3.43 7.73
C TYR A 159 5.37 3.17 8.86
N PHE A 160 5.26 4.07 9.86
CA PHE A 160 4.27 3.91 10.94
C PHE A 160 2.84 3.88 10.40
N GLY A 161 2.50 4.79 9.48
CA GLY A 161 1.18 4.80 8.83
C GLY A 161 0.92 3.55 8.00
N ASP A 162 1.94 3.04 7.30
CA ASP A 162 1.82 1.78 6.54
C ASP A 162 1.63 0.57 7.46
N ALA A 163 2.27 0.56 8.63
CA ALA A 163 2.11 -0.49 9.64
C ALA A 163 0.73 -0.48 10.29
N LEU A 164 0.19 0.70 10.61
CA LEU A 164 -1.18 0.87 11.10
C LEU A 164 -2.20 0.33 10.10
N LEU A 165 -2.04 0.65 8.81
CA LEU A 165 -2.91 0.12 7.76
C LEU A 165 -2.80 -1.39 7.63
N ALA A 166 -1.60 -1.96 7.75
CA ALA A 166 -1.40 -3.41 7.74
C ALA A 166 -2.09 -4.09 8.93
N LYS A 167 -1.97 -3.53 10.14
CA LYS A 167 -2.65 -4.03 11.34
C LYS A 167 -4.17 -3.95 11.23
N LEU A 168 -4.70 -2.88 10.64
CA LEU A 168 -6.15 -2.77 10.43
C LEU A 168 -6.71 -3.88 9.52
N GLY A 169 -6.02 -4.15 8.40
CA GLY A 169 -6.51 -5.08 7.39
C GLY A 169 -6.48 -6.55 7.81
N LEU A 170 -5.86 -6.86 8.96
CA LEU A 170 -5.55 -8.23 9.37
C LEU A 170 -6.12 -8.52 10.77
N SER A 171 -6.83 -9.64 10.90
CA SER A 171 -7.10 -10.18 12.22
C SER A 171 -5.80 -10.65 12.87
N LYS A 172 -5.78 -10.72 14.21
CA LYS A 172 -4.66 -11.30 14.96
C LYS A 172 -4.24 -12.68 14.43
N SER A 173 -5.19 -13.57 14.19
CA SER A 173 -4.92 -14.88 13.59
C SER A 173 -4.25 -14.82 12.21
N LYS A 174 -4.65 -13.88 11.34
CA LYS A 174 -4.03 -13.69 10.01
C LYS A 174 -2.64 -13.07 10.11
N TRP A 175 -2.38 -12.29 11.16
CA TRP A 175 -1.07 -11.73 11.46
C TRP A 175 -0.14 -12.85 11.92
N ASP A 176 -0.55 -13.60 12.94
CA ASP A 176 0.22 -14.70 13.54
C ASP A 176 0.55 -15.77 12.49
N ALA A 177 -0.41 -16.15 11.64
CA ALA A 177 -0.17 -17.09 10.55
C ALA A 177 0.91 -16.63 9.56
N LYS A 178 1.09 -15.32 9.34
CA LYS A 178 2.17 -14.80 8.49
C LYS A 178 3.51 -14.82 9.21
N ILE A 179 3.53 -14.49 10.50
CA ILE A 179 4.72 -14.64 11.35
C ILE A 179 5.20 -16.10 11.30
N ASP A 180 4.29 -17.06 11.52
CA ASP A 180 4.60 -18.49 11.46
C ASP A 180 5.06 -18.93 10.07
N THR A 181 4.49 -18.34 9.02
CA THR A 181 4.94 -18.59 7.64
C THR A 181 6.40 -18.17 7.46
N PHE A 182 6.81 -16.98 7.93
CA PHE A 182 8.22 -16.57 7.88
C PHE A 182 9.13 -17.45 8.76
N LYS A 183 8.66 -17.85 9.96
CA LYS A 183 9.39 -18.77 10.85
C LYS A 183 9.67 -20.12 10.17
N LYS A 184 8.71 -20.66 9.40
CA LYS A 184 8.89 -21.89 8.61
C LYS A 184 10.01 -21.79 7.56
N TRP A 185 10.29 -20.59 7.06
CA TRP A 185 11.40 -20.32 6.14
C TRP A 185 12.71 -19.95 6.86
N GLY A 186 12.81 -20.24 8.15
CA GLY A 186 14.03 -20.10 8.94
C GLY A 186 14.29 -18.71 9.51
N TRP A 187 13.34 -17.76 9.37
CA TRP A 187 13.53 -16.44 9.94
C TRP A 187 13.29 -16.45 11.46
N SER A 188 14.22 -15.85 12.21
CA SER A 188 14.03 -15.56 13.62
C SER A 188 12.97 -14.47 13.83
N GLU A 189 12.42 -14.40 15.05
CA GLU A 189 11.46 -13.35 15.40
C GLU A 189 12.03 -11.94 15.20
N GLU A 190 13.29 -11.72 15.59
CA GLU A 190 13.97 -10.43 15.37
C GLU A 190 14.10 -10.10 13.88
N THR A 191 14.48 -11.09 13.04
CA THR A 191 14.58 -10.90 11.59
C THR A 191 13.23 -10.49 10.99
N ILE A 192 12.15 -11.13 11.45
CA ILE A 192 10.79 -10.81 11.01
C ILE A 192 10.41 -9.39 11.43
N LEU A 193 10.65 -9.01 12.68
CA LEU A 193 10.35 -7.67 13.19
C LEU A 193 11.15 -6.59 12.45
N GLU A 194 12.44 -6.82 12.19
CA GLU A 194 13.26 -5.95 11.34
C GLU A 194 12.69 -5.78 9.93
N ALA A 195 12.29 -6.89 9.30
CA ALA A 195 11.71 -6.86 7.96
C ALA A 195 10.39 -6.08 7.93
N ILE A 196 9.52 -6.31 8.92
CA ILE A 196 8.24 -5.60 9.08
C ILE A 196 8.50 -4.10 9.31
N ARG A 197 9.47 -3.72 10.14
CA ARG A 197 9.85 -2.31 10.36
C ARG A 197 10.35 -1.62 9.09
N LYS A 198 11.13 -2.32 8.26
CA LYS A 198 11.65 -1.79 6.99
C LYS A 198 10.56 -1.64 5.92
N GLN A 199 9.60 -2.57 5.87
CA GLN A 199 8.51 -2.52 4.89
C GLN A 199 7.26 -3.25 5.41
N PRO A 200 6.36 -2.58 6.16
CA PRO A 200 5.20 -3.23 6.79
C PRO A 200 4.22 -3.87 5.81
N LYS A 201 4.21 -3.38 4.56
CA LYS A 201 3.37 -3.90 3.48
C LYS A 201 3.68 -5.35 3.12
N CYS A 202 4.82 -5.92 3.53
CA CYS A 202 5.06 -7.36 3.36
C CYS A 202 3.98 -8.20 4.06
N MET A 203 3.39 -7.69 5.15
CA MET A 203 2.30 -8.36 5.88
C MET A 203 0.97 -8.33 5.12
N LEU A 204 0.84 -7.54 4.05
CA LEU A 204 -0.35 -7.53 3.20
C LEU A 204 -0.35 -8.66 2.17
N ALA A 205 0.80 -9.31 1.93
CA ALA A 205 0.87 -10.47 1.05
C ALA A 205 0.14 -11.67 1.69
N SER A 206 -0.48 -12.52 0.88
CA SER A 206 -1.03 -13.78 1.38
C SER A 206 0.10 -14.72 1.81
N THR A 207 -0.22 -15.68 2.68
CA THR A 207 0.72 -16.76 3.06
C THR A 207 1.19 -17.53 1.83
N ASP A 208 0.29 -17.79 0.88
CA ASP A 208 0.63 -18.48 -0.39
C ASP A 208 1.60 -17.67 -1.24
N LYS A 209 1.40 -16.33 -1.29
CA LYS A 209 2.32 -15.44 -2.00
C LYS A 209 3.70 -15.45 -1.36
N ILE A 210 3.77 -15.39 -0.03
CA ILE A 210 5.03 -15.48 0.72
C ILE A 210 5.72 -16.81 0.41
N ASN A 211 5.01 -17.93 0.53
CA ASN A 211 5.55 -19.26 0.26
C ASN A 211 6.04 -19.41 -1.19
N ARG A 212 5.29 -18.92 -2.18
CA ARG A 212 5.71 -18.99 -3.59
C ARG A 212 6.97 -18.18 -3.87
N VAL A 213 7.09 -16.99 -3.28
CA VAL A 213 8.30 -16.16 -3.43
C VAL A 213 9.48 -16.83 -2.73
N MET A 214 9.29 -17.36 -1.53
CA MET A 214 10.34 -18.06 -0.80
C MET A 214 10.79 -19.34 -1.49
N GLN A 215 9.85 -20.17 -1.97
CA GLN A 215 10.14 -21.37 -2.74
C GLN A 215 11.00 -21.05 -3.96
N PHE A 216 10.59 -20.08 -4.77
CA PHE A 216 11.37 -19.66 -5.92
C PHE A 216 12.76 -19.16 -5.51
N TRP A 217 12.84 -18.29 -4.52
CA TRP A 217 14.09 -17.66 -4.11
C TRP A 217 15.09 -18.63 -3.48
N VAL A 218 14.63 -19.43 -2.52
CA VAL A 218 15.50 -20.30 -1.71
C VAL A 218 15.72 -21.64 -2.39
N ASN A 219 14.65 -22.29 -2.84
CA ASN A 219 14.74 -23.66 -3.31
C ASN A 219 15.07 -23.72 -4.81
N ASP A 220 14.43 -22.88 -5.63
CA ASP A 220 14.65 -22.92 -7.07
C ASP A 220 15.94 -22.20 -7.48
N LEU A 221 16.30 -21.09 -6.82
CA LEU A 221 17.52 -20.31 -7.12
C LEU A 221 18.70 -20.58 -6.18
N GLY A 222 18.48 -21.23 -5.03
CA GLY A 222 19.53 -21.44 -4.03
C GLY A 222 19.98 -20.17 -3.31
N TRP A 223 19.21 -19.06 -3.39
CA TRP A 223 19.59 -17.81 -2.76
C TRP A 223 19.17 -17.75 -1.30
N ASP A 224 20.02 -17.15 -0.47
CA ASP A 224 19.76 -17.05 0.97
C ASP A 224 18.51 -16.19 1.27
N SER A 225 17.65 -16.67 2.17
CA SER A 225 16.39 -15.99 2.49
C SER A 225 16.60 -14.66 3.23
N SER A 226 17.77 -14.42 3.84
CA SER A 226 18.10 -13.15 4.50
C SER A 226 18.13 -11.96 3.53
N TYR A 227 18.37 -12.19 2.23
CA TYR A 227 18.23 -11.14 1.22
C TYR A 227 16.79 -10.63 1.15
N LEU A 228 15.79 -11.51 1.26
CA LEU A 228 14.38 -11.11 1.31
C LEU A 228 14.04 -10.37 2.61
N ALA A 229 14.71 -10.67 3.73
CA ALA A 229 14.55 -9.92 4.98
C ALA A 229 15.11 -8.49 4.88
N LYS A 230 16.21 -8.32 4.14
CA LYS A 230 16.79 -7.00 3.83
C LYS A 230 15.93 -6.19 2.85
N GLY A 231 15.17 -6.86 1.99
CA GLY A 231 14.24 -6.24 1.03
C GLY A 231 12.82 -6.82 1.06
N PRO A 232 12.04 -6.62 2.12
CA PRO A 232 10.71 -7.22 2.28
C PRO A 232 9.67 -6.71 1.26
N GLY A 233 9.97 -5.62 0.55
CA GLY A 233 9.17 -5.14 -0.57
C GLY A 233 9.03 -6.16 -1.70
N MET A 234 9.91 -7.16 -1.78
CA MET A 234 9.84 -8.24 -2.75
C MET A 234 8.50 -8.99 -2.74
N PHE A 235 7.89 -9.16 -1.56
CA PHE A 235 6.60 -9.85 -1.44
C PHE A 235 5.42 -9.08 -2.06
N SER A 236 5.60 -7.79 -2.37
CA SER A 236 4.60 -6.97 -3.05
C SER A 236 4.66 -7.05 -4.57
N TYR A 237 5.75 -7.56 -5.15
CA TYR A 237 5.91 -7.65 -6.60
C TYR A 237 5.27 -8.92 -7.18
N ALA A 238 4.78 -8.82 -8.42
CA ALA A 238 4.33 -9.99 -9.18
C ALA A 238 5.50 -10.97 -9.35
N LEU A 239 5.30 -12.24 -8.98
CA LEU A 239 6.37 -13.23 -8.99
C LEU A 239 6.75 -13.52 -10.44
N GLU A 240 5.74 -13.82 -11.25
CA GLU A 240 5.87 -14.26 -12.63
C GLU A 240 6.19 -13.12 -13.59
N LYS A 241 5.67 -11.91 -13.31
CA LYS A 241 5.81 -10.74 -14.20
C LYS A 241 6.94 -9.78 -13.82
N ARG A 242 7.67 -10.06 -12.73
CA ARG A 242 8.76 -9.18 -12.29
C ARG A 242 9.89 -9.91 -11.61
N ILE A 243 9.61 -10.77 -10.64
CA ILE A 243 10.68 -11.43 -9.89
C ILE A 243 11.37 -12.48 -10.78
N VAL A 244 10.64 -13.43 -11.36
CA VAL A 244 11.21 -14.49 -12.20
C VAL A 244 12.00 -13.91 -13.39
N PRO A 245 11.44 -13.02 -14.24
CA PRO A 245 12.15 -12.54 -15.42
C PRO A 245 13.45 -11.80 -15.08
N ARG A 246 13.44 -11.02 -13.99
CA ARG A 246 14.61 -10.27 -13.54
C ARG A 246 15.64 -11.15 -12.87
N ALA A 247 15.22 -12.17 -12.11
CA ALA A 247 16.13 -13.15 -11.52
C ALA A 247 16.91 -13.91 -12.60
N MET A 248 16.22 -14.36 -13.66
CA MET A 248 16.87 -15.08 -14.77
C MET A 248 17.91 -14.22 -15.48
N VAL A 249 17.61 -12.93 -15.72
CA VAL A 249 18.60 -11.98 -16.26
C VAL A 249 19.79 -11.83 -15.31
N VAL A 250 19.56 -11.64 -14.01
CA VAL A 250 20.64 -11.50 -13.01
C VAL A 250 21.55 -12.72 -12.99
N ILE A 251 20.98 -13.93 -13.00
CA ILE A 251 21.72 -15.19 -13.05
C ILE A 251 22.55 -15.26 -14.33
N CYS A 252 21.96 -14.94 -15.49
CA CYS A 252 22.69 -14.92 -16.77
C CYS A 252 23.87 -13.94 -16.75
N LEU A 253 23.68 -12.76 -16.16
CA LEU A 253 24.77 -11.78 -16.03
C LEU A 253 25.89 -12.28 -15.11
N GLN A 254 25.55 -12.95 -14.01
CA GLN A 254 26.53 -13.52 -13.09
C GLN A 254 27.30 -14.67 -13.74
N THR A 255 26.61 -15.60 -14.41
CA THR A 255 27.26 -16.74 -15.07
C THR A 255 28.18 -16.33 -16.22
N LYS A 256 27.87 -15.22 -16.90
CA LYS A 256 28.71 -14.64 -17.95
C LYS A 256 29.81 -13.71 -17.44
N GLY A 257 29.92 -13.49 -16.12
CA GLY A 257 30.88 -12.54 -15.54
C GLY A 257 30.61 -11.08 -15.89
N LEU A 258 29.40 -10.76 -16.39
CA LEU A 258 28.98 -9.40 -16.78
C LEU A 258 28.44 -8.58 -15.59
N ARG A 259 28.47 -9.16 -14.40
CA ARG A 259 28.05 -8.53 -13.15
C ARG A 259 29.01 -8.90 -12.03
N SER A 260 29.47 -7.88 -11.31
CA SER A 260 30.29 -8.05 -10.11
C SER A 260 29.57 -8.91 -9.06
N GLU A 261 30.30 -9.83 -8.43
CA GLU A 261 29.83 -10.65 -7.31
C GLU A 261 29.45 -9.79 -6.08
N SER A 262 30.10 -8.64 -5.90
CA SER A 262 29.80 -7.69 -4.83
C SER A 262 28.58 -6.80 -5.11
N ALA A 263 28.03 -6.85 -6.32
CA ALA A 263 26.87 -6.03 -6.68
C ALA A 263 25.63 -6.48 -5.91
N SER A 264 24.80 -5.52 -5.49
CA SER A 264 23.56 -5.81 -4.76
C SER A 264 22.67 -6.80 -5.53
N LEU A 265 22.29 -7.90 -4.88
CA LEU A 265 21.35 -8.88 -5.44
C LEU A 265 19.95 -8.28 -5.62
N LEU A 266 19.54 -7.35 -4.75
CA LEU A 266 18.17 -6.84 -4.68
C LEU A 266 17.90 -5.67 -5.63
N SER A 267 18.91 -4.84 -5.92
CA SER A 267 18.73 -3.62 -6.73
C SER A 267 18.02 -3.82 -8.08
N PRO A 268 18.23 -4.91 -8.84
CA PRO A 268 17.54 -5.13 -10.12
C PRO A 268 16.02 -5.23 -9.97
N PHE A 269 15.52 -5.67 -8.81
CA PHE A 269 14.10 -5.89 -8.57
C PHE A 269 13.34 -4.61 -8.19
N TYR A 270 14.04 -3.59 -7.66
CA TYR A 270 13.41 -2.35 -7.17
C TYR A 270 13.32 -1.22 -8.20
N VAL A 271 14.14 -1.25 -9.26
CA VAL A 271 14.10 -0.23 -10.31
C VAL A 271 12.87 -0.36 -11.23
N SER A 272 12.49 0.71 -11.93
CA SER A 272 11.42 0.65 -12.93
C SER A 272 11.77 -0.31 -14.07
N GLU A 273 10.80 -0.73 -14.87
CA GLU A 273 11.07 -1.59 -16.03
C GLU A 273 12.02 -0.94 -17.04
N LYS A 274 11.80 0.34 -17.36
CA LYS A 274 12.69 1.12 -18.22
C LYS A 274 14.13 1.09 -17.71
N VAL A 275 14.34 1.43 -16.44
CA VAL A 275 15.67 1.45 -15.82
C VAL A 275 16.27 0.04 -15.72
N PHE A 276 15.43 -0.99 -15.52
CA PHE A 276 15.88 -2.37 -15.53
C PHE A 276 16.44 -2.77 -16.92
N LEU A 277 15.69 -2.50 -17.99
CA LEU A 277 16.13 -2.82 -19.35
C LEU A 277 17.40 -2.04 -19.70
N GLU A 278 17.44 -0.74 -19.42
CA GLU A 278 18.61 0.09 -19.70
C GLU A 278 19.87 -0.40 -18.98
N ARG A 279 19.78 -0.76 -17.69
CA ARG A 279 20.97 -1.05 -16.86
C ARG A 279 21.38 -2.52 -16.80
N PHE A 280 20.48 -3.44 -17.15
CA PHE A 280 20.72 -4.88 -16.98
C PHE A 280 20.51 -5.68 -18.26
N VAL A 281 20.04 -5.06 -19.35
CA VAL A 281 19.77 -5.75 -20.61
C VAL A 281 20.44 -5.04 -21.79
N LEU A 282 20.19 -3.75 -21.97
CA LEU A 282 20.56 -3.00 -23.18
C LEU A 282 21.96 -2.35 -23.13
N CYS A 283 22.63 -2.37 -21.97
CA CYS A 283 23.94 -1.73 -21.79
C CYS A 283 25.12 -2.60 -22.24
N PHE A 284 24.87 -3.78 -22.79
CA PHE A 284 25.91 -4.71 -23.25
C PHE A 284 26.06 -4.65 -24.77
N LYS A 285 27.02 -5.40 -25.33
CA LYS A 285 27.17 -5.47 -26.79
C LYS A 285 25.94 -6.15 -27.42
N GLU A 286 25.83 -6.05 -28.74
CA GLU A 286 24.63 -6.42 -29.48
C GLU A 286 24.20 -7.88 -29.27
N GLU A 287 25.16 -8.81 -29.27
CA GLU A 287 24.90 -10.24 -29.07
C GLU A 287 24.36 -10.55 -27.66
N GLU A 288 24.99 -10.01 -26.61
CA GLU A 288 24.52 -10.19 -25.24
C GLU A 288 23.17 -9.51 -25.02
N THR A 289 22.98 -8.32 -25.59
CA THR A 289 21.71 -7.59 -25.52
C THR A 289 20.59 -8.40 -26.14
N ALA A 290 20.79 -8.95 -27.35
CA ALA A 290 19.79 -9.79 -28.01
C ALA A 290 19.43 -11.02 -27.18
N HIS A 291 20.43 -11.68 -26.59
CA HIS A 291 20.22 -12.84 -25.72
C HIS A 291 19.45 -12.51 -24.44
N LEU A 292 19.88 -11.47 -23.70
CA LEU A 292 19.24 -11.05 -22.45
C LEU A 292 17.81 -10.55 -22.67
N LEU A 293 17.58 -9.83 -23.77
CA LEU A 293 16.25 -9.34 -24.13
C LEU A 293 15.31 -10.49 -24.49
N ASN A 294 15.80 -11.49 -25.23
CA ASN A 294 15.03 -12.69 -25.53
C ASN A 294 14.71 -13.48 -24.26
N LEU A 295 15.69 -13.68 -23.38
CA LEU A 295 15.50 -14.33 -22.07
C LEU A 295 14.42 -13.62 -21.25
N TYR A 296 14.53 -12.30 -21.09
CA TYR A 296 13.55 -11.51 -20.34
C TYR A 296 12.14 -11.64 -20.92
N ARG A 297 12.00 -11.51 -22.25
CA ARG A 297 10.70 -11.63 -22.94
C ARG A 297 10.09 -13.02 -22.80
N THR A 298 10.89 -14.07 -22.93
CA THR A 298 10.43 -15.46 -22.76
C THR A 298 9.90 -15.68 -21.36
N MET A 299 10.63 -15.22 -20.33
CA MET A 299 10.19 -15.37 -18.94
C MET A 299 8.92 -14.57 -18.62
N MET A 300 8.77 -13.38 -19.24
CA MET A 300 7.53 -12.60 -19.13
C MET A 300 6.32 -13.33 -19.71
N LYS A 301 6.48 -14.00 -20.88
CA LYS A 301 5.41 -14.78 -21.52
C LYS A 301 5.01 -16.01 -20.73
N VAL A 302 5.97 -16.76 -20.18
CA VAL A 302 5.68 -17.91 -19.30
C VAL A 302 4.81 -17.49 -18.10
N GLY A 303 4.99 -16.26 -17.62
CA GLY A 303 4.17 -15.69 -16.56
C GLY A 303 2.72 -15.39 -16.96
N ASP A 304 2.42 -15.24 -18.24
CA ASP A 304 1.06 -15.01 -18.75
C ASP A 304 0.30 -16.34 -18.94
N GLU A 305 1.00 -17.45 -19.22
CA GLU A 305 0.40 -18.76 -19.49
C GLU A 305 0.04 -19.55 -18.21
N LYS A 306 0.57 -19.17 -17.03
CA LYS A 306 0.29 -19.85 -15.74
C LYS A 306 -1.04 -19.44 -15.05
N VAL A 307 -2.06 -19.02 -15.81
CA VAL A 307 -3.46 -19.24 -15.38
C VAL A 307 -3.85 -20.62 -15.92
N LEU A 308 -3.41 -21.69 -15.25
CA LEU A 308 -3.75 -23.04 -15.69
C LEU A 308 -5.00 -23.58 -14.97
N PRO A 309 -5.86 -24.32 -15.71
CA PRO A 309 -7.08 -24.93 -15.20
C PRO A 309 -6.77 -26.08 -14.26
N GLY A 310 -7.76 -26.46 -13.46
CA GLY A 310 -7.66 -27.57 -12.52
C GLY A 310 -7.17 -28.88 -13.13
N LEU A 311 -6.43 -29.64 -12.33
CA LEU A 311 -6.21 -31.05 -12.56
C LEU A 311 -7.19 -31.80 -11.65
N VAL A 312 -8.26 -32.26 -12.28
CA VAL A 312 -9.01 -33.45 -11.89
C VAL A 312 -8.08 -34.63 -12.15
N ASP A 313 -7.77 -35.38 -11.11
CA ASP A 313 -8.24 -36.75 -10.93
C ASP A 313 -8.47 -36.99 -9.42
#